data_AF-A0ABD0K1X7-F1
#
_entry.id   AF-A0ABD0K1X7-F1
#
_cell.length_a   1.000
_cell.length_b   1.000
_cell.length_c   1.000
_cell.angle_alpha   90.00
_cell.angle_beta   90.00
_cell.angle_gamma   90.00
#
_symmetry.space_group_name_H-M   'P 1'
#
loop_
_entity.id
_entity.type
_entity.pdbx_description
1 polymer ?
#
loop_
_entity_poly.entity_id
_entity_poly.type
_entity_poly.pdbx_seq_one_letter_code
_entity_poly.pdbx_strand_id
1 'polypeptide(L)'
;MLRDAADEAKRGNHGVKQQVRHIANKFLNHCEVSAQEAVYLLLQLPMCRSTRSVIFVNTSPPTQRVNLLKNSTLLEAMKDDDTDITCTSLIDRYADRPKELEHICLAEFATSYDVKKAGSYTRQIKN
;
A
#
# COMPACT_ATOMS: atom_id res chain seq x y z
N MET A 1 -2.20 -20.45 -12.34
CA MET A 1 -1.72 -19.41 -13.27
C MET A 1 -1.09 -18.20 -12.58
N LEU A 2 -1.84 -17.32 -11.89
CA LEU A 2 -1.24 -16.12 -11.25
C LEU A 2 -0.26 -16.45 -10.12
N ARG A 3 -0.54 -17.51 -9.35
CA ARG A 3 0.40 -18.03 -8.33
C ARG A 3 1.72 -18.48 -8.98
N ASP A 4 1.62 -19.28 -10.03
CA ASP A 4 2.79 -19.78 -10.77
C ASP A 4 3.61 -18.63 -11.39
N ALA A 5 2.93 -17.62 -11.94
CA ALA A 5 3.56 -16.40 -12.45
C ALA A 5 4.27 -15.60 -11.35
N ALA A 6 3.68 -15.53 -10.15
CA ALA A 6 4.29 -14.89 -9.00
C ALA A 6 5.51 -15.68 -8.50
N ASP A 7 5.42 -17.01 -8.46
CA ASP A 7 6.53 -17.87 -8.04
C ASP A 7 7.67 -17.87 -9.06
N GLU A 8 7.36 -17.79 -10.36
CA GLU A 8 8.34 -17.57 -11.43
C GLU A 8 9.02 -16.20 -11.32
N ALA A 9 8.24 -15.12 -11.15
CA ALA A 9 8.78 -13.78 -10.97
C ALA A 9 9.70 -13.67 -9.75
N LYS A 10 9.36 -14.35 -8.65
CA LYS A 10 10.19 -14.41 -7.43
C LYS A 10 11.49 -15.22 -7.60
N ARG A 11 11.47 -16.26 -8.43
CA ARG A 11 12.65 -17.09 -8.72
C ARG A 11 13.67 -16.35 -9.59
N GLY A 12 13.24 -15.37 -10.36
CA GLY A 12 14.14 -14.50 -11.12
C GLY A 12 14.85 -13.47 -10.23
N ASN A 13 16.14 -13.22 -10.49
CA ASN A 13 16.90 -12.14 -9.86
C ASN A 13 16.55 -10.77 -10.49
N HIS A 14 15.27 -10.42 -10.49
CA HIS A 14 14.73 -9.20 -11.07
C HIS A 14 14.28 -8.25 -9.97
N GLY A 15 14.42 -6.93 -10.20
CA GLY A 15 13.88 -5.93 -9.27
C GLY A 15 12.35 -6.00 -9.17
N VAL A 16 11.78 -5.56 -8.04
CA VAL A 16 10.33 -5.64 -7.75
C VAL A 16 9.47 -5.09 -8.90
N LYS A 17 9.87 -3.98 -9.52
CA LYS A 17 9.16 -3.39 -10.66
C LYS A 17 9.10 -4.34 -11.87
N GLN A 18 10.18 -5.05 -12.17
CA GLN A 18 10.22 -6.03 -13.24
C GLN A 18 9.40 -7.28 -12.89
N GLN A 19 9.46 -7.74 -11.64
CA GLN A 19 8.63 -8.86 -11.17
C GLN A 19 7.14 -8.55 -11.33
N VAL A 20 6.68 -7.37 -10.88
CA VAL A 20 5.29 -6.94 -11.04
C VAL A 20 4.91 -6.85 -12.53
N ARG A 21 5.79 -6.31 -13.37
CA ARG A 21 5.57 -6.24 -14.82
C ARG A 21 5.45 -7.64 -15.45
N HIS A 22 6.29 -8.59 -15.04
CA HIS A 22 6.22 -9.96 -15.54
C HIS A 22 4.88 -10.62 -15.20
N ILE A 23 4.44 -10.51 -13.94
CA ILE A 23 3.13 -11.03 -13.50
C ILE A 23 1.99 -10.36 -14.27
N ALA A 24 2.02 -9.03 -14.39
CA ALA A 24 1.00 -8.26 -15.11
C ALA A 24 0.93 -8.65 -16.60
N ASN A 25 2.08 -8.79 -17.27
CA ASN A 25 2.13 -9.23 -18.66
C ASN A 25 1.55 -10.64 -18.81
N LYS A 26 1.89 -11.57 -17.91
CA LYS A 26 1.35 -12.94 -17.96
C LYS A 26 -0.17 -12.94 -17.75
N PHE A 27 -0.68 -12.09 -16.86
CA PHE A 27 -2.12 -11.89 -16.69
C PHE A 27 -2.78 -11.34 -17.98
N LEU A 28 -2.27 -10.26 -18.54
CA LEU A 28 -2.84 -9.61 -19.73
C LEU A 28 -2.85 -10.51 -20.97
N ASN A 29 -1.85 -11.38 -21.13
CA ASN A 29 -1.79 -12.31 -22.27
C ASN A 29 -2.74 -13.51 -22.14
N HIS A 30 -3.25 -13.78 -20.93
CA HIS A 30 -4.12 -14.93 -20.67
C HIS A 30 -5.55 -14.55 -20.32
N CYS A 31 -5.82 -13.29 -20.01
CA CYS A 31 -7.17 -12.79 -19.80
C CYS A 31 -7.75 -12.26 -21.11
N GLU A 32 -8.91 -12.81 -21.49
CA GLU A 32 -9.74 -12.21 -22.54
C GLU A 32 -10.44 -10.98 -21.96
N VAL A 33 -10.36 -9.86 -22.69
CA VAL A 33 -11.00 -8.59 -22.33
C VAL A 33 -11.82 -8.10 -23.52
N SER A 34 -12.98 -7.52 -23.25
CA SER A 34 -13.79 -6.89 -24.28
C SER A 34 -13.09 -5.65 -24.86
N ALA A 35 -13.47 -5.23 -26.07
CA ALA A 35 -12.94 -4.01 -26.68
C ALA A 35 -13.15 -2.77 -25.78
N GLN A 36 -14.27 -2.71 -25.05
CA GLN A 36 -14.58 -1.61 -24.14
C GLN A 36 -13.63 -1.60 -22.94
N GLU A 37 -13.38 -2.76 -22.31
CA GLU A 37 -12.44 -2.89 -21.19
C GLU A 37 -11.00 -2.59 -21.63
N ALA A 38 -10.60 -3.01 -22.83
CA ALA A 38 -9.29 -2.71 -23.39
C ALA A 38 -9.08 -1.20 -23.58
N VAL A 39 -10.08 -0.47 -24.07
CA VAL A 39 -10.04 1.00 -24.19
C VAL A 39 -9.88 1.65 -22.81
N TYR A 40 -10.61 1.17 -21.79
CA TYR A 40 -10.45 1.69 -20.43
C TYR A 40 -9.04 1.48 -19.88
N LEU A 41 -8.45 0.30 -20.08
CA LEU A 41 -7.09 0.00 -19.65
C LEU A 41 -6.05 0.86 -20.40
N LEU A 42 -6.17 0.98 -21.72
CA LEU A 42 -5.23 1.75 -22.56
C LEU A 42 -5.26 3.25 -22.26
N LEU A 43 -6.46 3.80 -22.06
CA LEU A 43 -6.64 5.23 -21.74
C LEU A 43 -6.49 5.53 -20.24
N GLN A 44 -6.16 4.53 -19.42
CA GLN A 44 -6.05 4.65 -17.96
C GLN A 44 -7.33 5.22 -17.32
N LEU A 45 -8.49 4.85 -17.87
CA LEU A 45 -9.78 5.25 -17.34
C LEU A 45 -10.15 4.37 -16.14
N PRO A 46 -10.80 4.93 -15.12
CA PRO A 46 -11.24 4.14 -13.98
C PRO A 46 -12.31 3.13 -14.40
N MET A 47 -12.02 1.84 -14.26
CA MET A 47 -12.98 0.76 -14.57
C MET A 47 -14.21 0.77 -13.64
N CYS A 48 -14.07 1.35 -12.46
CA CYS A 48 -15.17 1.55 -11.52
C CYS A 48 -15.04 2.93 -10.87
N ARG A 49 -16.18 3.62 -10.70
CA ARG A 49 -16.28 4.84 -9.89
C ARG A 49 -17.09 4.50 -8.65
N SER A 50 -16.48 4.73 -7.48
CA SER A 50 -17.12 4.53 -6.19
C SER A 50 -17.23 5.88 -5.48
N THR A 51 -18.35 6.11 -4.80
CA THR A 51 -18.48 7.25 -3.88
C THR A 51 -17.71 7.02 -2.59
N ARG A 52 -17.42 5.76 -2.24
CA ARG A 52 -16.69 5.36 -1.04
C ARG A 52 -15.20 5.25 -1.31
N SER A 53 -14.41 5.83 -0.41
CA SER A 53 -12.97 5.58 -0.36
C SER A 53 -12.62 4.16 0.07
N VAL A 54 -11.52 3.63 -0.44
CA VAL A 54 -11.00 2.29 -0.10
C VAL A 54 -9.68 2.45 0.63
N ILE A 55 -9.56 1.83 1.81
CA ILE A 55 -8.34 1.85 2.61
C ILE A 55 -7.80 0.43 2.68
N PHE A 56 -6.56 0.25 2.24
CA PHE A 56 -5.86 -1.02 2.37
C PHE A 56 -5.31 -1.17 3.79
N VAL A 57 -5.60 -2.31 4.43
CA VAL A 57 -5.05 -2.68 5.74
C VAL A 57 -4.28 -3.98 5.59
N ASN A 58 -2.99 -3.96 5.88
CA ASN A 58 -2.14 -5.13 5.75
C ASN A 58 -2.40 -6.12 6.90
N THR A 59 -2.99 -7.28 6.58
CA THR A 59 -3.32 -8.31 7.57
C THR A 59 -2.23 -9.36 7.76
N SER A 60 -1.07 -9.24 7.11
CA SER A 60 0.05 -10.16 7.29
C SER A 60 0.59 -10.12 8.74
N PRO A 61 1.21 -11.23 9.22
CA PRO A 61 1.92 -11.23 10.50
C PRO A 61 2.98 -10.13 10.57
N PRO A 62 3.27 -9.54 11.76
CA PRO A 62 4.21 -8.43 11.89
C PRO A 62 5.57 -8.65 11.23
N THR A 63 6.12 -9.87 11.34
CA THR A 63 7.41 -10.26 10.76
C THR A 63 7.43 -10.38 9.23
N GLN A 64 6.25 -10.42 8.60
CA GLN A 64 6.08 -10.58 7.15
C GLN A 64 5.50 -9.32 6.49
N ARG A 65 5.24 -8.26 7.25
CA ARG A 65 4.73 -7.02 6.68
C ARG A 65 5.84 -6.31 5.91
N VAL A 66 5.50 -5.88 4.70
CA VAL A 66 6.38 -5.06 3.88
C VAL A 66 6.20 -3.60 4.32
N ASN A 67 7.31 -2.95 4.64
CA ASN A 67 7.37 -1.52 4.94
C ASN A 67 7.90 -0.74 3.74
N LEU A 68 7.41 0.48 3.58
CA LEU A 68 7.93 1.39 2.57
C LEU A 68 9.17 2.08 3.13
N LEU A 69 10.25 2.14 2.36
CA LEU A 69 11.43 2.91 2.74
C LEU A 69 11.13 4.42 2.67
N LYS A 70 11.80 5.21 3.51
CA LYS A 70 11.82 6.66 3.36
C LYS A 70 12.37 7.03 1.97
N ASN A 71 12.01 8.20 1.46
CA ASN A 71 12.53 8.64 0.16
C ASN A 71 14.06 8.83 0.24
N SER A 72 14.74 8.81 -0.91
CA SER A 72 16.21 8.93 -0.95
C SER A 72 16.70 10.21 -0.27
N THR A 73 15.99 11.32 -0.43
CA THR A 73 16.34 12.62 0.16
C THR A 73 16.32 12.60 1.69
N LEU A 74 15.35 11.91 2.30
CA LEU A 74 15.29 11.74 3.75
C LEU A 74 16.35 10.75 4.22
N LEU A 75 16.58 9.66 3.48
CA LEU A 75 17.61 8.67 3.82
C LEU A 75 19.02 9.26 3.78
N GLU A 76 19.32 10.10 2.79
CA GLU A 76 20.63 10.78 2.66
C GLU A 76 20.86 11.85 3.75
N ALA A 77 19.79 12.40 4.31
CA ALA A 77 19.86 13.38 5.39
C ALA A 77 19.86 12.75 6.79
N MET A 78 19.66 11.43 6.89
CA MET A 78 19.73 10.70 8.15
C MET A 78 21.17 10.52 8.61
N LYS A 79 21.37 10.33 9.91
CA LYS A 79 22.69 10.03 10.44
C LYS A 79 23.06 8.59 10.15
N ASP A 80 24.35 8.29 10.08
CA ASP A 80 24.85 6.93 9.80
C ASP A 80 24.41 5.90 10.87
N ASP A 81 24.04 6.33 12.08
CA ASP A 81 23.57 5.50 13.19
C ASP A 81 22.03 5.37 13.29
N ASP A 82 21.27 6.07 12.45
CA ASP A 82 19.81 6.00 12.46
C ASP A 82 19.31 4.65 11.90
N THR A 83 18.49 3.96 12.69
CA THR A 83 17.93 2.63 12.32
C THR A 83 16.52 2.70 11.75
N ASP A 84 15.80 3.81 11.95
CA ASP A 84 14.43 3.99 11.43
C ASP A 84 14.46 4.47 9.98
N ILE A 85 14.71 3.56 9.05
CA ILE A 85 14.74 3.84 7.60
C ILE A 85 13.37 3.72 6.92
N THR A 86 12.33 3.35 7.68
CA THR A 86 11.00 3.01 7.15
C THR A 86 9.98 4.13 7.36
N CYS A 87 9.01 4.23 6.45
CA CYS A 87 7.84 5.08 6.63
C CYS A 87 6.88 4.46 7.66
N THR A 88 6.32 5.30 8.54
CA THR A 88 5.31 4.89 9.51
C THR A 88 4.03 4.40 8.81
N SER A 89 3.61 3.17 9.09
CA SER A 89 2.40 2.58 8.49
C SER A 89 1.12 3.00 9.21
N LEU A 90 -0.05 2.62 8.67
CA LEU A 90 -1.33 2.76 9.38
C LEU A 90 -1.35 1.99 10.70
N ILE A 91 -0.72 0.81 10.72
CA ILE A 91 -0.73 -0.08 11.88
C ILE A 91 0.15 0.48 12.98
N ASP A 92 1.32 1.02 12.64
CA ASP A 92 2.24 1.63 13.61
C ASP A 92 1.57 2.85 14.26
N ARG A 93 0.91 3.69 13.47
CA ARG A 93 0.12 4.83 13.98
C ARG A 93 -1.00 4.41 14.91
N TYR A 94 -1.66 3.30 14.62
CA TYR A 94 -2.69 2.75 15.50
C TYR A 94 -2.08 2.20 16.79
N ALA A 95 -0.91 1.57 16.73
CA ALA A 95 -0.20 1.10 17.93
C ALA A 95 0.24 2.28 18.82
N ASP A 96 0.74 3.35 18.21
CA ASP A 96 1.21 4.57 18.89
C ASP A 96 0.10 5.61 19.15
N ARG A 97 -1.17 5.19 19.08
CA ARG A 97 -2.29 6.12 19.25
C ARG A 97 -2.37 6.65 20.69
N PRO A 98 -2.85 7.89 20.89
CA PRO A 98 -3.05 8.46 22.22
C PRO A 98 -4.04 7.64 23.05
N LYS A 99 -3.92 7.70 24.38
CA LYS A 99 -4.78 6.94 25.32
C LYS A 99 -6.25 7.30 25.17
N GLU A 100 -6.54 8.53 24.75
CA GLU A 100 -7.89 8.99 24.46
C GLU A 100 -8.55 8.17 23.34
N LEU A 101 -7.75 7.59 22.43
CA LEU A 101 -8.19 6.75 21.32
C LEU A 101 -8.02 5.25 21.59
N GLU A 102 -7.79 4.83 22.85
CA GLU A 102 -7.59 3.42 23.16
C GLU A 102 -8.88 2.59 22.93
N HIS A 103 -10.04 3.23 23.12
CA HIS A 103 -11.37 2.65 22.99
C HIS A 103 -11.82 2.36 21.55
N ILE A 104 -11.15 2.93 20.54
CA ILE A 104 -11.50 2.71 19.13
C ILE A 104 -10.70 1.55 18.52
N CYS A 105 -11.33 0.82 17.61
CA CYS A 105 -10.68 -0.26 16.88
C CYS A 105 -9.88 0.24 15.66
N LEU A 106 -9.03 -0.62 15.10
CA LEU A 106 -8.21 -0.29 13.92
C LEU A 106 -9.04 0.17 12.72
N ALA A 107 -10.19 -0.44 12.46
CA ALA A 107 -11.05 -0.07 11.35
C ALA A 107 -11.66 1.33 11.51
N GLU A 108 -12.12 1.65 12.71
CA GLU A 108 -12.63 2.98 13.04
C GLU A 108 -11.52 4.03 12.99
N PHE A 109 -10.33 3.69 13.51
CA PHE A 109 -9.17 4.56 13.41
C PHE A 109 -8.80 4.86 11.96
N ALA A 110 -8.71 3.84 11.11
CA ALA A 110 -8.33 3.97 9.70
C ALA A 110 -9.30 4.85 8.89
N THR A 111 -10.60 4.72 9.17
CA THR A 111 -11.64 5.48 8.46
C THR A 111 -11.79 6.90 8.98
N SER A 112 -11.63 7.09 10.29
CA SER A 112 -12.00 8.35 10.94
C SER A 112 -10.83 9.27 11.24
N TYR A 113 -9.58 8.79 11.26
CA TYR A 113 -8.44 9.59 11.69
C TYR A 113 -7.37 9.72 10.62
N ASP A 114 -6.76 10.90 10.56
CA ASP A 114 -5.55 11.14 9.76
C ASP A 114 -4.51 11.93 10.56
N VAL A 115 -3.25 11.81 10.14
CA VAL A 115 -2.10 12.41 10.83
C VAL A 115 -1.98 13.88 10.43
N LYS A 116 -1.92 14.78 11.41
CA LYS A 116 -1.41 16.14 11.22
C LYS A 116 0.10 16.18 11.34
N LYS A 117 0.74 17.14 10.66
CA LYS A 117 2.13 17.52 10.96
C LYS A 117 2.21 17.81 12.48
N ALA A 118 3.17 17.17 13.16
CA ALA A 118 3.38 17.15 14.62
C ALA A 118 2.66 16.04 15.43
N GLY A 119 2.23 14.93 14.80
CA GLY A 119 1.82 13.72 15.54
C GLY A 119 0.47 13.81 16.24
N SER A 120 -0.30 14.89 16.00
CA SER A 120 -1.69 14.98 16.43
C SER A 120 -2.62 14.31 15.40
N TYR A 121 -3.68 13.66 15.88
CA TYR A 121 -4.68 13.04 15.02
C TYR A 121 -5.90 13.94 14.90
N THR A 122 -6.41 14.10 13.68
CA THR A 122 -7.72 14.74 13.47
C THR A 122 -8.74 13.78 12.94
N ARG A 123 -9.94 13.87 13.52
CA ARG A 123 -11.12 13.22 12.98
C ARG A 123 -11.48 13.85 11.64
N GLN A 124 -11.46 13.06 10.58
CA GLN A 124 -11.87 13.43 9.23
C GLN A 124 -13.09 12.58 8.88
N ILE A 125 -14.19 13.20 8.44
CA ILE A 125 -15.31 12.45 7.86
C ILE A 125 -14.94 12.16 6.41
N LYS A 126 -14.41 10.96 6.15
CA LYS A 126 -14.13 10.50 4.78
C LYS A 126 -15.47 10.05 4.16
N ASN A 127 -16.02 10.87 3.26
CA ASN A 127 -17.19 10.51 2.44
C ASN A 127 -16.85 9.37 1.47
#